data_AF-A0A7C1IY90-F1
#
_entry.id   AF-A0A7C1IY90-F1
#
_cell.length_a   1.000
_cell.length_b   1.000
_cell.length_c   1.000
_cell.angle_alpha   90.00
_cell.angle_beta   90.00
_cell.angle_gamma   90.00
#
_symmetry.space_group_name_H-M   'P 1'
#
loop_
_entity.id
_entity.type
_entity.pdbx_description
1 polymer ?
#
loop_
_entity_poly.entity_id
_entity_poly.type
_entity_poly.pdbx_seq_one_letter_code
_entity_poly.pdbx_strand_id
1 'polypeptide(L)'
;MIPDFLTHYYEAARGPFRSLSDLSPEEAESLMERIRQEGAIFASRRALDYLPIRRELESRIRALFIQKGGQPHRDTPHYLILGACPWVKT
;
A
#
# COMPACT_ATOMS: atom_id res chain seq x y z
N MET A 1 16.16 -19.21 -8.23
CA MET A 1 15.29 -18.91 -9.39
C MET A 1 14.52 -17.64 -9.05
N ILE A 2 14.49 -16.63 -9.92
CA ILE A 2 13.70 -15.41 -9.71
C ILE A 2 12.24 -15.76 -10.08
N PRO A 3 11.24 -15.46 -9.23
CA PRO A 3 9.84 -15.68 -9.57
C PRO A 3 9.42 -14.88 -10.81
N ASP A 4 8.54 -15.45 -11.62
CA ASP A 4 7.94 -14.83 -12.82
C ASP A 4 6.53 -14.28 -12.56
N PHE A 5 6.06 -14.33 -11.31
CA PHE A 5 4.73 -13.86 -10.90
C PHE A 5 4.81 -12.83 -9.77
N LEU A 6 3.77 -11.99 -9.68
CA LEU A 6 3.56 -11.01 -8.61
C LEU A 6 2.39 -11.45 -7.74
N THR A 7 2.50 -11.27 -6.43
CA THR A 7 1.46 -11.62 -5.45
C THR A 7 0.92 -10.37 -4.76
N HIS A 8 -0.41 -10.24 -4.73
CA HIS A 8 -1.10 -9.25 -3.91
C HIS A 8 -1.64 -9.91 -2.64
N TYR A 9 -1.19 -9.46 -1.47
CA TYR A 9 -1.72 -9.89 -0.19
C TYR A 9 -2.79 -8.92 0.29
N TYR A 10 -3.97 -9.46 0.61
CA TYR A 10 -5.11 -8.68 1.06
C TYR A 10 -5.99 -9.49 2.00
N GLU A 11 -6.81 -8.79 2.78
CA GLU A 11 -7.78 -9.43 3.65
C GLU A 11 -9.02 -9.83 2.87
N ALA A 12 -9.33 -11.13 2.84
CA ALA A 12 -10.42 -11.69 2.02
C ALA A 12 -11.77 -11.00 2.25
N ALA A 13 -12.10 -10.66 3.51
CA ALA A 13 -13.35 -9.98 3.87
C ALA A 13 -13.47 -8.54 3.34
N ARG A 14 -12.34 -7.88 3.02
CA ARG A 14 -12.31 -6.48 2.55
C ARG A 14 -12.10 -6.40 1.03
N GLY A 15 -11.57 -7.46 0.42
CA GLY A 15 -11.29 -7.52 -1.02
C GLY A 15 -9.95 -6.89 -1.43
N PRO A 16 -9.48 -7.15 -2.65
CA PRO A 16 -8.15 -6.77 -3.11
C PRO A 16 -8.07 -5.29 -3.53
N PHE A 17 -6.83 -4.80 -3.70
CA PHE A 17 -6.48 -3.52 -4.34
C PHE A 17 -7.10 -2.26 -3.73
N ARG A 18 -7.39 -2.27 -2.43
CA ARG A 18 -7.75 -1.05 -1.68
C ARG A 18 -6.49 -0.31 -1.23
N SER A 19 -6.42 0.99 -1.51
CA SER A 19 -5.28 1.83 -1.15
C SER A 19 -5.73 3.02 -0.31
N LEU A 20 -5.02 3.30 0.79
CA LEU A 20 -5.22 4.54 1.57
C LEU A 20 -4.83 5.78 0.76
N SER A 21 -3.94 5.64 -0.21
CA SER A 21 -3.47 6.74 -1.04
C SER A 21 -4.46 7.17 -2.12
N ASP A 22 -5.43 6.30 -2.44
CA ASP A 22 -6.53 6.59 -3.37
C ASP A 22 -7.60 7.48 -2.73
N LEU A 23 -7.59 7.61 -1.39
CA LEU A 23 -8.51 8.46 -0.64
C LEU A 23 -7.95 9.88 -0.51
N SER A 24 -8.81 10.83 -0.16
CA SER A 24 -8.36 12.15 0.28
C SER A 24 -7.49 12.03 1.54
N PRO A 25 -6.62 13.01 1.85
CA PRO A 25 -5.85 13.00 3.11
C PRO A 25 -6.75 12.85 4.35
N GLU A 26 -7.89 13.54 4.38
CA GLU A 26 -8.85 13.53 5.49
C GLU A 26 -9.55 12.18 5.63
N GLU A 27 -10.02 11.61 4.51
CA GLU A 27 -10.64 10.29 4.48
C GLU A 27 -9.65 9.19 4.89
N ALA A 28 -8.40 9.29 4.41
CA ALA A 28 -7.34 8.35 4.75
C ALA A 28 -7.02 8.38 6.24
N GLU A 29 -6.89 9.58 6.83
CA GLU A 29 -6.59 9.72 8.26
C GLU A 29 -7.75 9.22 9.13
N SER A 30 -8.99 9.59 8.78
CA SER A 30 -10.19 9.10 9.47
C SER A 30 -10.29 7.57 9.44
N LEU A 31 -10.03 6.96 8.28
CA LEU A 31 -9.99 5.50 8.15
C LEU A 31 -8.85 4.88 8.95
N MET A 32 -7.67 5.50 8.95
CA MET A 32 -6.50 5.02 9.68
C MET A 32 -6.74 5.06 11.20
N GLU A 33 -7.36 6.12 11.71
CA GLU A 33 -7.79 6.23 13.11
C GLU A 33 -8.76 5.11 13.49
N ARG A 34 -9.77 4.85 12.65
CA ARG A 34 -10.70 3.75 12.89
C ARG A 34 -9.98 2.38 12.94
N ILE A 35 -9.04 2.15 12.02
CA ILE A 35 -8.24 0.92 11.98
C ILE A 35 -7.36 0.79 13.24
N ARG A 36 -6.78 1.89 13.73
CA ARG A 36 -6.02 1.92 14.99
C ARG A 36 -6.91 1.56 16.19
N GLN A 37 -8.10 2.15 16.27
CA GLN A 37 -9.07 1.90 17.34
C GLN A 37 -9.61 0.46 17.34
N GLU A 38 -9.87 -0.11 16.16
CA GLU A 38 -10.32 -1.50 16.04
C GLU A 38 -9.24 -2.49 16.49
N GLY A 39 -7.95 -2.16 16.31
CA GLY A 39 -6.82 -2.97 16.81
C GLY A 39 -6.67 -4.37 16.18
N ALA A 40 -7.58 -4.78 15.30
CA ALA A 40 -7.75 -6.18 14.89
C ALA A 40 -6.76 -6.68 13.83
N ILE A 41 -6.09 -5.77 13.11
CA ILE A 41 -5.27 -6.11 11.94
C ILE A 41 -3.88 -5.50 12.04
N PHE A 42 -2.89 -6.05 11.32
CA PHE A 42 -1.51 -5.54 11.35
C PHE A 42 -1.42 -4.03 11.04
N ALA A 43 -2.29 -3.52 10.17
CA ALA A 43 -2.34 -2.10 9.85
C ALA A 43 -2.61 -1.22 11.09
N SER A 44 -3.31 -1.70 12.12
CA SER A 44 -3.61 -0.93 13.35
C SER A 44 -2.36 -0.45 14.09
N ARG A 45 -1.20 -1.10 13.86
CA ARG A 45 0.08 -0.79 14.52
C ARG A 45 0.92 0.24 13.78
N ARG A 46 0.40 0.83 12.69
CA ARG A 46 1.12 1.85 11.93
C ARG A 46 1.23 3.14 12.74
N ALA A 47 2.41 3.75 12.68
CA ALA A 47 2.71 5.02 13.34
C ALA A 47 1.81 6.17 12.84
N LEU A 48 1.76 7.26 13.61
CA LEU A 48 0.93 8.43 13.29
C LEU A 48 1.37 9.12 11.99
N ASP A 49 2.68 9.12 11.72
CA ASP A 49 3.30 9.70 10.52
C ASP A 49 3.27 8.76 9.29
N TYR A 50 2.63 7.60 9.39
CA TYR A 50 2.61 6.60 8.32
C TYR A 50 2.06 7.14 7.00
N LEU A 51 0.94 7.87 7.02
CA LEU A 51 0.30 8.38 5.80
C LEU A 51 1.14 9.47 5.11
N PRO A 52 1.67 10.49 5.82
CA PRO A 52 2.62 11.44 5.24
C PRO A 52 3.83 10.75 4.60
N ILE A 53 4.50 9.85 5.34
CA ILE A 53 5.69 9.14 4.84
C ILE A 53 5.35 8.31 3.60
N ARG A 54 4.21 7.62 3.62
CA ARG A 54 3.76 6.81 2.48
C ARG A 54 3.60 7.66 1.22
N ARG A 55 2.90 8.80 1.30
CA ARG A 55 2.66 9.67 0.14
C ARG A 55 3.96 10.27 -0.41
N GLU A 56 4.89 10.64 0.46
CA GLU A 56 6.21 11.11 0.06
C GLU A 56 6.97 10.03 -0.73
N LEU A 57 7.02 8.81 -0.19
CA LEU A 57 7.71 7.67 -0.83
C LEU A 57 7.07 7.28 -2.15
N GLU A 58 5.73 7.22 -2.23
CA GLU A 58 5.00 6.94 -3.47
C GLU A 58 5.32 7.99 -4.55
N SER A 59 5.32 9.27 -4.19
CA SER A 59 5.64 10.37 -5.11
C SER A 59 7.08 10.25 -5.64
N ARG A 60 8.03 9.95 -4.74
CA ARG A 60 9.44 9.74 -5.11
C ARG A 60 9.62 8.54 -6.04
N ILE A 61 8.98 7.41 -5.74
CA ILE A 61 9.05 6.20 -6.58
C ILE A 61 8.44 6.47 -7.95
N ARG A 62 7.31 7.16 -8.01
CA ARG A 62 6.66 7.54 -9.27
C ARG A 62 7.59 8.40 -10.13
N ALA A 63 8.23 9.41 -9.54
CA ALA A 63 9.18 10.27 -10.24
C ALA A 63 10.38 9.47 -10.81
N LEU A 64 10.95 8.57 -9.99
CA LEU A 64 12.05 7.70 -10.42
C LEU A 64 11.63 6.74 -11.54
N PHE A 65 10.39 6.23 -11.51
CA PHE A 65 9.85 5.36 -12.55
C PHE A 65 9.73 6.11 -13.89
N ILE A 66 9.20 7.34 -13.87
CA ILE A 66 9.13 8.20 -15.07
C ILE A 66 10.51 8.52 -15.62
N GLN A 67 11.46 8.86 -14.73
CA GLN A 67 12.84 9.18 -15.14
C GLN A 67 13.50 8.02 -15.90
N LYS A 68 13.12 6.77 -15.58
CA LYS A 68 13.58 5.56 -16.29
C LYS A 68 12.80 5.26 -17.58
N GLY A 69 11.92 6.15 -18.02
CA GLY A 69 11.07 5.99 -19.20
C GLY A 69 9.74 5.29 -18.93
N GLY A 70 9.40 5.02 -17.66
CA GLY A 70 8.13 4.42 -17.29
C GLY A 70 6.94 5.36 -17.52
N GLN A 71 5.79 4.79 -17.88
CA GLN A 71 4.54 5.54 -18.12
C GLN A 71 3.46 5.04 -17.15
N PRO A 72 3.41 5.58 -15.91
CA PRO A 72 2.42 5.16 -14.93
C PRO A 72 1.02 5.62 -15.34
N HIS A 73 0.08 4.67 -15.40
CA HIS A 73 -1.34 4.93 -15.74
C HIS A 73 -2.22 5.28 -14.52
N ARG A 74 -1.68 5.12 -13.31
CA ARG A 74 -2.36 5.44 -12.04
C ARG A 74 -1.54 6.47 -11.27
N ASP A 75 -2.24 7.23 -10.42
CA ASP A 75 -1.59 8.19 -9.52
C ASP A 75 -0.92 7.52 -8.33
N THR A 76 -1.47 6.39 -7.88
CA THR A 76 -0.94 5.58 -6.78
C THR A 76 -0.52 4.19 -7.28
N PRO A 77 0.49 3.57 -6.64
CA PRO A 77 0.96 2.26 -7.06
C PRO A 77 0.03 1.14 -6.57
N HIS A 78 -0.02 0.05 -7.34
CA HIS A 78 -0.43 -1.24 -6.78
C HIS A 78 0.76 -1.89 -6.06
N TYR A 79 0.55 -2.23 -4.80
CA TYR A 79 1.55 -2.91 -3.98
C TYR A 79 1.47 -4.41 -4.18
N LEU A 80 2.59 -4.98 -4.63
CA LEU A 80 2.75 -6.39 -4.97
C LEU A 80 4.12 -6.87 -4.47
N ILE A 81 4.22 -8.16 -4.17
CA ILE A 81 5.47 -8.83 -3.85
C ILE A 81 5.87 -9.72 -5.03
N LEU A 82 7.15 -9.73 -5.38
CA LEU A 82 7.68 -10.67 -6.38
C LEU A 82 7.71 -12.09 -5.77
N GLY A 83 6.94 -13.00 -6.36
CA GLY A 83 6.76 -14.35 -5.82
C GLY A 83 5.87 -14.40 -4.57
N ALA A 84 5.95 -15.50 -3.83
CA ALA A 84 5.23 -15.69 -2.58
C ALA A 84 6.08 -15.26 -1.37
N CYS A 85 5.45 -14.58 -0.41
CA CYS A 85 6.00 -14.26 0.91
C CYS A 85 5.22 -15.01 2.02
N PRO A 86 5.78 -16.09 2.58
CA PRO A 86 5.13 -16.84 3.66
C PRO A 86 4.82 -15.99 4.90
N TRP A 87 5.66 -15.01 5.21
CA TRP A 87 5.47 -14.11 6.36
C TRP A 87 4.22 -13.22 6.26
N VAL A 88 3.77 -12.89 5.05
CA VAL A 88 2.54 -12.09 4.86
C VAL A 88 1.29 -12.98 4.77
N LYS A 89 1.46 -14.29 4.56
CA LYS A 89 0.35 -15.25 4.48
C LYS A 89 -0.22 -15.62 5.86
N THR A 90 0.53 -15.36 6.93
CA THR A 90 0.15 -15.61 8.34
C THR A 90 -0.64 -14.46 8.94
#